data_AF-A0A1F3AEY5-F1
#
_entry.id   AF-A0A1F3AEY5-F1
#
_cell.length_a   1.000
_cell.length_b   1.000
_cell.length_c   1.000
_cell.angle_alpha   90.00
_cell.angle_beta   90.00
_cell.angle_gamma   90.00
#
_symmetry.space_group_name_H-M   'P 1'
#
loop_
_entity.id
_entity.type
_entity.pdbx_description
1 polymer ?
#
loop_
_entity_poly.entity_id
_entity_poly.type
_entity_poly.pdbx_seq_one_letter_code
_entity_poly.pdbx_strand_id
1 'polypeptide(L)'
;MGELAAALSTDGGEDAARATSIVRLQSALGNPVIPESFAEIRSGVYLDALADIPAWAVEAAAMRWIRGAALFEGDNPLFVPKPVQLIRLARAIMEPLENQASRLTFLAATAEKDAAAA
;
A
#
# COMPACT_ATOMS: atom_id res chain seq x y z
N MET A 1 0.05 -2.87 -30.74
CA MET A 1 0.09 -2.02 -29.53
C MET A 1 -0.94 -2.43 -28.46
N GLY A 2 -1.96 -3.25 -28.74
CA GLY A 2 -2.97 -3.65 -27.72
C GLY A 2 -2.56 -4.78 -26.76
N GLU A 3 -1.78 -5.76 -27.21
CA GLU A 3 -1.42 -6.93 -26.37
C GLU A 3 -0.39 -6.63 -25.27
N LEU A 4 0.51 -5.67 -25.50
CA LEU A 4 1.51 -5.26 -24.51
C LEU A 4 0.88 -4.43 -23.37
N ALA A 5 -0.16 -3.65 -23.67
CA ALA A 5 -0.94 -2.93 -22.66
C ALA A 5 -1.83 -3.86 -21.83
N ALA A 6 -2.33 -4.96 -22.42
CA ALA A 6 -3.08 -5.99 -21.71
C ALA A 6 -2.19 -6.87 -20.81
N ALA A 7 -0.94 -7.13 -21.19
CA ALA A 7 0.03 -7.81 -20.32
C ALA A 7 0.56 -6.92 -19.18
N LEU A 8 0.54 -5.60 -19.38
CA LEU A 8 0.81 -4.57 -18.36
C LEU A 8 -0.45 -4.15 -17.60
N SER A 9 -1.60 -4.79 -17.84
CA SER A 9 -2.81 -4.64 -17.03
C SER A 9 -2.61 -5.38 -15.70
N THR A 10 -1.62 -4.94 -14.92
CA THR A 10 -1.34 -5.40 -13.57
C THR A 10 -2.47 -5.08 -12.61
N ASP A 11 -3.41 -4.20 -12.99
CA ASP A 11 -4.55 -3.77 -12.17
C ASP A 11 -5.30 -4.93 -11.50
N GLY A 12 -5.67 -5.97 -12.26
CA GLY A 12 -6.38 -7.11 -11.69
C GLY A 12 -5.55 -7.93 -10.69
N GLY A 13 -4.23 -8.00 -10.90
CA GLY A 13 -3.30 -8.66 -9.97
C GLY A 13 -2.99 -7.82 -8.74
N GLU A 14 -2.92 -6.50 -8.92
CA GLU A 14 -2.62 -5.53 -7.88
C GLU A 14 -3.82 -5.32 -6.93
N ASP A 15 -5.03 -5.24 -7.48
CA ASP A 15 -6.28 -5.25 -6.71
C ASP A 15 -6.41 -6.54 -5.89
N ALA A 16 -6.15 -7.70 -6.51
CA ALA A 16 -6.19 -8.99 -5.83
C ALA A 16 -5.14 -9.07 -4.70
N ALA A 17 -3.93 -8.53 -4.90
CA ALA A 17 -2.89 -8.48 -3.88
C ALA A 17 -3.26 -7.54 -2.73
N ARG A 18 -3.85 -6.36 -3.01
CA ARG A 18 -4.41 -5.47 -1.99
C ARG A 18 -5.52 -6.15 -1.20
N ALA A 19 -6.48 -6.75 -1.88
CA ALA A 19 -7.60 -7.47 -1.27
C ALA A 19 -7.11 -8.57 -0.32
N THR A 20 -6.13 -9.36 -0.75
CA THR A 20 -5.52 -10.42 0.06
C THR A 20 -4.92 -9.86 1.36
N SER A 21 -4.19 -8.76 1.28
CA SER A 21 -3.58 -8.10 2.44
C SER A 21 -4.64 -7.57 3.42
N ILE A 22 -5.72 -6.97 2.91
CA ILE A 22 -6.84 -6.46 3.71
C ILE A 22 -7.57 -7.60 4.43
N VAL A 23 -7.89 -8.69 3.72
CA VAL A 23 -8.56 -9.87 4.29
C VAL A 23 -7.69 -10.49 5.39
N ARG A 24 -6.38 -10.60 5.17
CA ARG A 24 -5.43 -11.11 6.17
C ARG A 24 -5.41 -10.24 7.43
N LEU A 25 -5.35 -8.92 7.26
CA LEU A 25 -5.40 -7.96 8.36
C LEU A 25 -6.69 -8.06 9.18
N GLN A 26 -7.83 -8.12 8.50
CA GLN A 26 -9.14 -8.24 9.15
C GLN A 26 -9.29 -9.58 9.90
N SER A 27 -8.77 -10.65 9.32
CA SER A 27 -8.78 -11.99 9.94
C SER A 27 -7.89 -12.05 11.18
N ALA A 28 -6.71 -11.43 11.12
CA ALA A 28 -5.73 -11.44 12.22
C ALA A 28 -6.23 -10.73 13.48
N LEU A 29 -7.08 -9.70 13.33
CA LEU A 29 -7.54 -8.86 14.44
C LEU A 29 -8.90 -9.29 15.00
N GLY A 30 -9.42 -10.45 14.56
CA GLY A 30 -10.66 -11.00 15.07
C GLY A 30 -11.85 -10.09 14.77
N ASN A 31 -12.43 -10.22 13.59
CA ASN A 31 -13.68 -9.52 13.30
C ASN A 31 -14.80 -10.13 14.18
N PRO A 32 -15.54 -9.34 14.99
CA PRO A 32 -16.66 -9.86 15.76
C PRO A 32 -17.74 -10.33 14.79
N VAL A 33 -17.95 -11.66 14.63
CA VAL A 33 -18.95 -12.33 13.76
C VAL A 33 -19.77 -11.37 12.90
N ILE A 34 -19.27 -11.10 11.70
CA ILE A 34 -19.85 -10.11 10.81
C ILE A 34 -20.67 -10.85 9.77
N PRO A 35 -21.94 -10.45 9.53
CA PRO A 35 -22.71 -11.02 8.44
C PRO A 35 -21.93 -10.90 7.14
N GLU A 36 -21.91 -11.94 6.32
CA GLU A 36 -21.09 -12.02 5.10
C GLU A 36 -21.31 -10.82 4.17
N SER A 37 -22.54 -10.29 4.09
CA SER A 37 -22.88 -9.06 3.36
C SER A 37 -22.14 -7.81 3.85
N PHE A 38 -21.80 -7.73 5.14
CA PHE A 38 -21.02 -6.63 5.73
C PHE A 38 -19.51 -6.83 5.59
N ALA A 39 -19.05 -8.04 5.22
CA ALA A 39 -17.65 -8.30 4.90
C ALA A 39 -17.33 -7.80 3.48
N GLU A 40 -18.19 -8.11 2.50
CA GLU A 40 -18.06 -7.64 1.11
C GLU A 40 -18.11 -6.12 0.99
N ILE A 41 -19.09 -5.48 1.64
CA ILE A 41 -19.19 -4.01 1.63
C ILE A 41 -17.95 -3.37 2.25
N ARG A 42 -17.40 -3.97 3.32
CA ARG A 42 -16.19 -3.44 3.95
C ARG A 42 -14.98 -3.58 3.06
N SER A 43 -14.73 -4.76 2.51
CA SER A 43 -13.58 -4.99 1.62
C SER A 43 -13.63 -4.06 0.43
N GLY A 44 -14.82 -3.82 -0.16
CA GLY A 44 -15.01 -2.82 -1.21
C GLY A 44 -14.56 -1.41 -0.80
N VAL A 45 -14.97 -0.94 0.39
CA VAL A 45 -14.55 0.38 0.90
C VAL A 45 -13.03 0.50 1.07
N TYR A 46 -12.34 -0.57 1.50
CA TYR A 46 -10.87 -0.54 1.55
C TYR A 46 -10.26 -0.49 0.15
N LEU A 47 -10.77 -1.29 -0.79
CA LEU A 47 -10.25 -1.34 -2.15
C LEU A 47 -10.39 0.02 -2.85
N ASP A 48 -11.55 0.65 -2.74
CA ASP A 48 -11.80 1.99 -3.29
C ASP A 48 -10.87 3.04 -2.65
N ALA A 49 -10.75 3.02 -1.32
CA ALA A 49 -9.95 3.99 -0.58
C ALA A 49 -8.43 3.82 -0.84
N LEU A 50 -7.99 2.62 -1.22
CA LEU A 50 -6.59 2.27 -1.46
C LEU A 50 -6.29 2.10 -2.95
N ALA A 51 -7.18 2.52 -3.85
CA ALA A 51 -7.01 2.41 -5.29
C ALA A 51 -5.68 3.00 -5.78
N ASP A 52 -5.29 4.16 -5.24
CA ASP A 52 -4.07 4.87 -5.63
C ASP A 52 -2.80 4.39 -4.89
N ILE A 53 -2.92 3.39 -4.00
CA ILE A 53 -1.81 2.91 -3.18
C ILE A 53 -1.33 1.57 -3.75
N PRO A 54 -0.02 1.42 -4.04
CA PRO A 54 0.48 0.17 -4.61
C PRO A 54 0.36 -0.99 -3.61
N ALA A 55 0.14 -2.21 -4.12
CA ALA A 55 -0.18 -3.36 -3.27
C ALA A 55 0.89 -3.68 -2.21
N TRP A 56 2.17 -3.52 -2.57
CA TRP A 56 3.28 -3.76 -1.64
C TRP A 56 3.25 -2.81 -0.44
N ALA A 57 2.79 -1.57 -0.63
CA ALA A 57 2.71 -0.58 0.45
C ALA A 57 1.51 -0.88 1.37
N VAL A 58 0.40 -1.36 0.81
CA VAL A 58 -0.76 -1.84 1.58
C VAL A 58 -0.38 -3.06 2.42
N GLU A 59 0.33 -4.03 1.85
CA GLU A 59 0.82 -5.20 2.57
C GLU A 59 1.75 -4.81 3.72
N ALA A 60 2.73 -3.93 3.46
CA ALA A 60 3.65 -3.46 4.48
C ALA A 60 2.94 -2.70 5.60
N ALA A 61 1.95 -1.86 5.26
CA ALA A 61 1.12 -1.15 6.23
C ALA A 61 0.28 -2.12 7.08
N ALA A 62 -0.35 -3.12 6.46
CA ALA A 62 -1.11 -4.15 7.15
C ALA A 62 -0.24 -4.95 8.13
N MET A 63 0.95 -5.38 7.69
CA MET A 63 1.90 -6.10 8.53
C MET A 63 2.39 -5.26 9.71
N ARG A 64 2.62 -3.96 9.48
CA ARG A 64 3.03 -3.01 10.52
C ARG A 64 1.92 -2.81 11.57
N TRP A 65 0.66 -2.73 11.14
CA TRP A 65 -0.49 -2.69 12.03
C TRP A 65 -0.62 -3.95 12.88
N ILE A 66 -0.58 -5.13 12.26
CA ILE A 66 -0.67 -6.43 12.97
C ILE A 66 0.42 -6.56 14.04
N ARG A 67 1.62 -6.05 13.76
CA ARG A 67 2.75 -6.08 14.71
C ARG A 67 2.65 -5.01 15.81
N GLY A 68 1.72 -4.07 15.72
CA GLY A 68 1.65 -2.91 16.62
C GLY A 68 2.88 -2.01 16.54
N ALA A 69 3.64 -2.05 15.44
CA ALA A 69 4.95 -1.43 15.35
C ALA A 69 4.89 -0.05 14.70
N ALA A 70 5.46 0.96 15.37
CA ALA A 70 5.68 2.29 14.83
C ALA A 70 4.42 2.88 14.13
N LEU A 71 3.32 2.82 14.86
CA LEU A 71 2.02 3.41 14.53
C LEU A 71 2.00 4.90 14.91
N PHE A 72 0.99 5.62 14.45
CA PHE A 72 0.83 7.02 14.80
C PHE A 72 0.14 7.17 16.15
N GLU A 73 0.29 8.34 16.76
CA GLU A 73 -0.41 8.69 18.00
C GLU A 73 -1.93 8.53 17.83
N GLY A 74 -2.56 7.88 18.81
CA GLY A 74 -4.00 7.58 18.80
C GLY A 74 -4.41 6.33 18.02
N ASP A 75 -3.49 5.65 17.34
CA ASP A 75 -3.78 4.35 16.73
C ASP A 75 -3.86 3.25 17.80
N ASN A 76 -4.86 2.37 17.68
CA ASN A 76 -5.03 1.22 18.56
C ASN A 76 -4.99 -0.09 17.75
N PRO A 77 -3.87 -0.84 17.81
CA PRO A 77 -3.69 -2.06 17.01
C PRO A 77 -4.59 -3.22 17.43
N LEU A 78 -5.31 -3.13 18.55
CA LEU A 78 -6.28 -4.14 18.96
C LEU A 78 -7.54 -4.16 18.09
N PHE A 79 -7.76 -3.11 17.29
CA PHE A 79 -8.90 -3.00 16.39
C PHE A 79 -8.44 -2.95 14.93
N VAL A 80 -9.32 -3.36 14.03
CA VAL A 80 -9.11 -3.21 12.59
C VAL A 80 -8.95 -1.72 12.25
N PRO A 81 -7.90 -1.32 11.51
CA PRO A 81 -7.68 0.09 11.18
C PRO A 81 -8.74 0.60 10.23
N LYS A 82 -9.18 1.85 10.39
CA LYS A 82 -9.97 2.53 9.37
C LYS A 82 -9.15 2.68 8.08
N PRO A 83 -9.77 2.72 6.88
CA PRO A 83 -9.06 2.89 5.62
C PRO A 83 -8.07 4.07 5.63
N VAL A 84 -8.46 5.21 6.21
CA VAL A 84 -7.60 6.41 6.34
C VAL A 84 -6.32 6.14 7.16
N GLN A 85 -6.40 5.31 8.20
CA GLN A 85 -5.22 4.95 9.00
C GLN A 85 -4.25 4.08 8.18
N LEU A 86 -4.79 3.18 7.36
CA LEU A 86 -3.98 2.34 6.48
C LEU A 86 -3.35 3.14 5.34
N ILE A 87 -4.08 4.09 4.74
CA ILE A 87 -3.54 5.04 3.75
C ILE A 87 -2.37 5.83 4.34
N ARG A 88 -2.55 6.37 5.55
CA ARG A 88 -1.51 7.16 6.22
C ARG A 88 -0.25 6.33 6.45
N LEU A 89 -0.39 5.08 6.89
CA LEU A 89 0.74 4.17 7.07
C LEU A 89 1.41 3.80 5.75
N ALA A 90 0.64 3.47 4.71
CA ALA A 90 1.18 3.11 3.41
C ALA A 90 1.99 4.28 2.81
N ARG A 91 1.46 5.51 2.88
CA ARG A 91 2.17 6.71 2.44
C ARG A 91 3.46 6.95 3.22
N ALA A 92 3.45 6.78 4.54
CA ALA A 92 4.65 6.92 5.36
C ALA A 92 5.72 5.85 5.08
N ILE A 93 5.31 4.68 4.55
CA ILE A 93 6.22 3.63 4.09
C ILE A 93 6.80 3.98 2.71
N MET A 94 6.01 4.59 1.84
CA MET A 94 6.42 5.00 0.49
C MET A 94 7.37 6.20 0.48
N GLU A 95 7.12 7.18 1.34
CA GLU A 95 7.82 8.47 1.36
C GLU A 95 9.37 8.34 1.39
N PRO A 96 10.00 7.47 2.22
CA PRO A 96 11.44 7.30 2.19
C PRO A 96 11.97 6.78 0.84
N LEU A 97 11.22 5.89 0.18
CA LEU A 97 11.60 5.29 -1.10
C LEU A 97 11.47 6.30 -2.23
N GLU A 98 10.40 7.10 -2.24
CA GLU A 98 10.19 8.18 -3.20
C GLU A 98 11.31 9.24 -3.08
N ASN A 99 11.69 9.57 -1.84
CA ASN A 99 12.81 10.47 -1.57
C ASN A 99 14.15 9.90 -2.04
N GLN A 100 14.39 8.59 -1.84
CA GLN A 100 15.60 7.92 -2.32
C GLN A 100 15.65 7.88 -3.85
N ALA A 101 14.55 7.53 -4.50
CA ALA A 101 14.45 7.51 -5.96
C ALA A 101 14.75 8.89 -6.54
N SER A 102 14.13 9.94 -5.99
CA SER A 102 14.35 11.33 -6.42
C SER A 102 15.82 11.74 -6.29
N ARG A 103 16.49 11.36 -5.18
CA ARG A 103 17.92 11.61 -4.97
C ARG A 103 18.80 10.86 -5.97
N LEU A 104 18.49 9.60 -6.26
CA LEU A 104 19.24 8.80 -7.22
C LEU A 104 19.10 9.35 -8.64
N THR A 105 17.90 9.76 -9.05
CA THR A 105 17.67 10.40 -10.34
C THR A 105 18.47 11.70 -10.45
N PHE A 106 18.50 12.52 -9.40
CA PHE A 106 19.30 13.74 -9.37
C PHE A 106 20.80 13.44 -9.52
N LEU A 107 21.33 12.47 -8.76
CA LEU A 107 22.75 12.10 -8.81
C LEU A 107 23.16 11.52 -10.17
N ALA A 108 22.31 10.70 -10.77
CA ALA A 108 22.54 10.15 -12.12
C ALA A 108 22.62 11.26 -13.16
N ALA A 109 21.69 12.22 -13.13
CA ALA A 109 21.69 13.36 -14.05
C ALA A 109 22.95 14.24 -13.89
N THR A 110 23.42 14.44 -12.65
CA THR A 110 24.69 15.17 -12.42
C THR A 110 25.90 14.42 -12.95
N ALA A 111 25.96 13.10 -12.76
CA ALA A 111 27.07 12.28 -13.23
C ALA A 111 27.14 12.23 -14.77
N GLU A 112 26.00 12.14 -15.45
CA GLU A 112 25.93 12.20 -16.91
C GLU A 112 26.44 13.54 -17.46
N LYS A 113 26.08 14.64 -16.80
CA LYS A 113 26.54 15.98 -17.17
C LYS A 113 28.06 16.13 -16.99
N ASP A 114 28.60 15.64 -15.88
CA ASP A 114 30.04 15.71 -15.59
C ASP A 114 30.83 14.83 -16.58
N ALA A 115 30.31 13.66 -16.96
CA ALA A 115 30.90 12.80 -17.98
C ALA A 115 30.87 13.42 -19.38
N ALA A 116 29.86 14.23 -19.72
CA ALA A 116 29.80 14.94 -21.00
C ALA A 116 30.71 16.18 -21.06
N ALA A 117 31.20 16.65 -19.91
CA ALA A 117 32.09 17.81 -19.80
C ALA A 117 33.59 17.43 -19.68
N ALA A 118 33.90 16.15 -19.55
CA ALA A 118 35.26 15.57 -19.50
C ALA A 118 35.71 15.06 -20.87
#